data_AF-A0A9W7IW44-F1
#
_entry.id   AF-A0A9W7IW44-F1
#
_cell.length_a   1.000
_cell.length_b   1.000
_cell.length_c   1.000
_cell.angle_alpha   90.00
_cell.angle_beta   90.00
_cell.angle_gamma   90.00
#
_symmetry.space_group_name_H-M   'P 1'
#
loop_
_entity.id
_entity.type
_entity.pdbx_description
1 polymer ?
#
loop_
_entity_poly.entity_id
_entity_poly.type
_entity_poly.pdbx_seq_one_letter_code
_entity_poly.pdbx_strand_id
1 'polypeptide(L)'
;MIRYTVQDNQWTVSRFISEHNHELATPSKRHLLRSTRSIPTAKANVIDSMVSAGIRPTDVYTYMSNEVRGVENVGFTRRDCYNYVNKHKMMMIRAGDGQSLLNHFKVKASEEPMFFYTVQIDQEN
;
A
#
# COMPACT_ATOMS: atom_id res chain seq x y z
N MET A 1 -13.84 -12.30 -21.44
CA MET A 1 -12.76 -13.20 -20.93
C MET A 1 -11.87 -13.61 -22.09
N ILE A 2 -10.54 -13.59 -21.92
CA ILE A 2 -9.58 -14.10 -22.92
C ILE A 2 -9.12 -15.49 -22.46
N ARG A 3 -9.09 -16.47 -23.37
CA ARG A 3 -8.43 -17.76 -23.16
C ARG A 3 -7.11 -17.75 -23.90
N TYR A 4 -6.08 -18.25 -23.23
CA TYR A 4 -4.74 -18.41 -23.79
C TYR A 4 -4.40 -19.90 -23.90
N THR A 5 -3.56 -20.23 -24.86
CA THR A 5 -2.90 -21.53 -24.99
C THR A 5 -1.40 -21.32 -25.02
N VAL A 6 -0.64 -22.26 -24.46
CA VAL A 6 0.82 -22.27 -24.53
C VAL A 6 1.25 -23.47 -25.35
N GLN A 7 1.93 -23.23 -26.47
CA GLN A 7 2.55 -24.26 -27.32
C GLN A 7 3.96 -23.80 -27.65
N ASP A 8 4.94 -24.71 -27.60
CA ASP A 8 6.36 -24.42 -27.87
C ASP A 8 6.90 -23.19 -27.13
N ASN A 9 6.49 -23.04 -25.86
CA ASN A 9 6.84 -21.92 -24.98
C ASN A 9 6.36 -20.54 -25.50
N GLN A 10 5.41 -20.51 -26.43
CA GLN A 10 4.78 -19.31 -26.97
C GLN A 10 3.33 -19.19 -26.49
N TRP A 11 2.96 -17.98 -26.05
CA TRP A 11 1.61 -17.66 -25.60
C TRP A 11 0.76 -17.16 -26.77
N THR A 12 -0.35 -17.84 -27.04
CA THR A 12 -1.29 -17.43 -28.09
C THR A 12 -2.68 -17.22 -27.50
N VAL A 13 -3.36 -16.16 -27.94
CA VAL A 13 -4.77 -15.94 -27.62
C VAL A 13 -5.62 -16.90 -28.46
N SER A 14 -6.25 -17.88 -27.80
CA SER A 14 -7.01 -18.92 -28.47
C SER A 14 -8.49 -18.58 -28.63
N ARG A 15 -9.04 -17.76 -27.72
CA ARG A 15 -10.44 -17.32 -27.78
C ARG A 15 -10.66 -16.01 -27.03
N PHE A 16 -11.46 -15.13 -27.64
CA PHE A 16 -12.05 -13.97 -26.98
C PHE A 16 -13.55 -14.22 -26.74
N ILE A 17 -14.00 -14.06 -25.50
CA ILE A 17 -15.41 -14.12 -25.12
C ILE A 17 -15.81 -12.71 -24.71
N SER A 18 -16.65 -12.07 -25.51
CA SER A 18 -17.10 -10.69 -25.30
C SER A 18 -18.31 -10.60 -24.38
N GLU A 19 -19.11 -11.65 -24.22
CA GLU A 19 -20.27 -11.61 -23.33
C GLU A 19 -19.84 -11.58 -21.86
N HIS A 20 -20.51 -10.74 -21.09
CA HIS A 20 -20.37 -10.62 -19.64
C HIS A 20 -21.67 -11.03 -18.96
N ASN A 21 -21.58 -11.59 -17.75
CA ASN A 21 -22.74 -11.91 -16.91
C ASN A 21 -23.14 -10.75 -15.98
N HIS A 22 -22.58 -9.56 -16.20
CA HIS A 22 -22.84 -8.35 -15.45
C HIS A 22 -22.60 -7.13 -16.35
N GLU A 23 -23.10 -5.96 -15.94
CA GLU A 23 -22.84 -4.70 -16.64
C GLU A 23 -21.37 -4.30 -16.54
N LEU A 24 -20.84 -3.70 -17.61
CA LEU A 24 -19.49 -3.14 -17.60
C LEU A 24 -19.42 -1.93 -16.68
N ALA A 25 -18.22 -1.70 -16.11
CA ALA A 25 -18.00 -0.53 -15.27
C ALA A 25 -18.17 0.76 -16.09
N THR A 26 -19.01 1.67 -15.59
CA THR A 26 -19.22 2.99 -16.20
C THR A 26 -17.96 3.85 -16.07
N PRO A 27 -17.81 4.90 -16.91
CA PRO A 27 -16.71 5.85 -16.78
C PRO A 27 -16.59 6.47 -15.38
N SER A 28 -17.71 6.74 -14.70
CA SER A 28 -17.74 7.25 -13.32
C SER A 28 -17.13 6.28 -12.31
N LYS A 29 -17.20 4.97 -12.57
CA LYS A 29 -16.62 3.90 -11.72
C LYS A 29 -15.20 3.53 -12.13
N ARG A 30 -14.61 4.18 -13.15
CA ARG A 30 -13.26 3.88 -13.65
C ARG A 30 -12.23 3.88 -12.51
N HIS A 31 -12.28 4.87 -11.63
CA HIS A 31 -11.35 5.01 -10.49
C HIS A 31 -11.38 3.82 -9.49
N LEU A 32 -12.39 2.93 -9.57
CA LEU A 32 -12.49 1.73 -8.74
C LEU A 32 -11.83 0.51 -9.42
N LEU A 33 -11.59 0.55 -10.73
CA LEU A 33 -10.96 -0.55 -11.47
C LEU A 33 -9.49 -0.67 -11.08
N ARG A 34 -9.07 -1.86 -10.67
CA ARG A 34 -7.67 -2.10 -10.25
C ARG A 34 -6.65 -1.74 -11.33
N SER A 35 -6.96 -1.99 -12.61
CA SER A 35 -6.07 -1.70 -13.74
C SER A 35 -5.82 -0.21 -13.98
N THR A 36 -6.69 0.67 -13.47
CA THR A 36 -6.57 2.12 -13.65
C THR A 36 -6.11 2.83 -12.37
N ARG A 37 -5.90 2.08 -11.28
CA ARG A 37 -5.44 2.64 -10.00
C ARG A 37 -3.93 2.54 -9.89
N SER A 38 -3.29 3.65 -9.56
CA SER A 38 -1.87 3.70 -9.26
C SER A 38 -1.56 4.86 -8.32
N ILE A 39 -0.45 4.77 -7.59
CA ILE A 39 0.09 5.87 -6.79
C ILE A 39 1.37 6.34 -7.51
N PRO A 40 1.31 7.40 -8.32
CA PRO A 40 2.49 7.97 -8.96
C PRO A 40 3.48 8.51 -7.92
N THR A 41 4.76 8.57 -8.28
CA THR A 41 5.84 9.04 -7.39
C THR A 41 5.54 10.41 -6.77
N ALA A 42 4.98 11.36 -7.53
CA ALA A 42 4.61 12.67 -7.00
C ALA A 42 3.57 12.58 -5.85
N LYS A 43 2.58 11.70 -6.00
CA LYS A 43 1.54 11.48 -4.97
C LYS A 43 2.09 10.68 -3.79
N ALA A 44 2.98 9.72 -4.05
CA ALA A 44 3.72 8.99 -3.03
C ALA A 44 4.53 9.93 -2.12
N ASN A 45 5.27 10.88 -2.69
CA ASN A 45 6.07 11.86 -1.93
C ASN A 45 5.20 12.72 -0.98
N VAL A 46 3.99 13.12 -1.43
CA VAL A 46 3.03 13.83 -0.58
C VAL A 46 2.55 12.94 0.57
N ILE A 47 2.21 11.69 0.27
CA ILE A 47 1.80 10.71 1.28
C ILE A 47 2.90 10.52 2.32
N ASP A 48 4.14 10.30 1.88
CA ASP A 48 5.28 10.07 2.76
C ASP A 48 5.56 11.28 3.65
N SER A 49 5.49 12.49 3.08
CA SER A 49 5.72 13.73 3.81
C SER A 49 4.66 13.96 4.90
N MET A 50 3.37 13.78 4.58
CA MET A 50 2.28 13.94 5.55
C MET A 50 2.30 12.85 6.62
N VAL A 51 2.59 11.61 6.25
CA VAL A 51 2.71 10.49 7.21
C VAL A 51 3.91 10.70 8.14
N SER A 52 5.03 11.21 7.64
CA SER A 52 6.21 11.54 8.45
C SER A 52 5.92 12.68 9.43
N ALA A 53 5.02 13.59 9.07
CA ALA A 53 4.48 14.61 9.98
C ALA A 53 3.42 14.08 10.97
N GLY A 54 3.19 12.76 11.02
CA GLY A 54 2.26 12.13 11.96
C GLY A 54 0.80 12.08 11.52
N ILE A 55 0.48 12.52 10.30
CA ILE A 55 -0.89 12.50 9.78
C ILE A 55 -1.28 11.06 9.41
N ARG A 56 -2.49 10.64 9.79
CA ARG A 56 -2.95 9.27 9.52
C ARG A 56 -3.13 9.09 8.01
N PRO A 57 -2.81 7.92 7.43
CA PRO A 57 -2.98 7.66 5.98
C PRO A 57 -4.40 7.90 5.47
N THR A 58 -5.40 7.72 6.33
CA THR A 58 -6.82 7.98 6.01
C THR A 58 -7.11 9.46 5.81
N ASP A 59 -6.43 10.30 6.58
CA ASP A 59 -6.63 11.76 6.58
C ASP A 59 -5.84 12.37 5.43
N VAL A 60 -4.65 11.82 5.14
CA VAL A 60 -3.90 12.10 3.90
C VAL A 60 -4.75 11.82 2.67
N TYR A 61 -5.37 10.63 2.59
CA TYR A 61 -6.27 10.32 1.47
C TYR A 61 -7.43 11.31 1.36
N THR A 62 -8.05 11.65 2.49
CA THR A 62 -9.18 12.59 2.53
C THR A 62 -8.74 13.97 2.03
N TYR A 63 -7.60 14.48 2.50
CA TYR A 63 -7.00 15.71 2.01
C TYR A 63 -6.78 15.67 0.50
N MET A 64 -6.08 14.64 0.00
CA MET A 64 -5.80 14.54 -1.43
C MET A 64 -7.06 14.44 -2.29
N SER A 65 -8.13 13.81 -1.77
CA SER A 65 -9.43 13.76 -2.45
C SER A 65 -10.11 15.12 -2.52
N ASN A 66 -9.99 15.93 -1.47
CA ASN A 66 -10.53 17.28 -1.45
C ASN A 66 -9.77 18.20 -2.41
N GLU A 67 -8.44 18.10 -2.46
CA GLU A 67 -7.58 18.88 -3.36
C GLU A 67 -7.95 18.69 -4.84
N VAL A 68 -8.30 17.45 -5.23
CA VAL A 68 -8.71 17.12 -6.60
C VAL A 68 -10.23 17.11 -6.79
N ARG A 69 -10.98 17.65 -5.82
CA ARG A 69 -12.44 17.82 -5.86
C ARG A 69 -13.22 16.52 -6.07
N GLY A 70 -12.75 15.41 -5.53
CA GLY A 70 -13.46 14.13 -5.60
C GLY A 70 -12.55 12.92 -5.53
N VAL A 71 -13.06 11.84 -4.94
CA VAL A 71 -12.34 10.56 -4.81
C VAL A 71 -12.04 9.92 -6.16
N GLU A 72 -12.89 10.19 -7.15
CA GLU A 72 -12.78 9.74 -8.53
C GLU A 72 -11.58 10.33 -9.27
N ASN A 73 -11.10 11.51 -8.84
CA ASN A 73 -9.99 12.22 -9.46
C ASN A 73 -8.63 11.92 -8.79
N VAL A 74 -8.63 11.19 -7.67
CA VAL A 74 -7.40 10.84 -6.93
C VAL A 74 -6.56 9.82 -7.68
N GLY A 75 -7.18 8.92 -8.44
CA GLY A 75 -6.48 7.87 -9.19
C GLY A 75 -6.08 6.65 -8.36
N PHE A 76 -6.42 6.62 -7.06
CA PHE A 76 -6.30 5.45 -6.19
C PHE A 76 -7.35 5.54 -5.08
N THR A 77 -7.57 4.43 -4.37
CA THR A 77 -8.55 4.38 -3.28
C THR A 77 -7.90 4.61 -1.91
N ARG A 78 -8.73 4.91 -0.91
CA ARG A 78 -8.31 4.97 0.50
C ARG A 78 -7.51 3.74 0.93
N ARG A 79 -7.94 2.56 0.48
CA ARG A 79 -7.28 1.28 0.77
C ARG A 79 -5.90 1.19 0.11
N ASP A 80 -5.74 1.68 -1.11
CA ASP A 80 -4.45 1.69 -1.79
C ASP A 80 -3.45 2.60 -1.05
N CYS A 81 -3.88 3.78 -0.60
CA CYS A 81 -3.08 4.69 0.22
C CYS A 81 -2.63 4.03 1.53
N TYR A 82 -3.56 3.39 2.23
CA TYR A 82 -3.26 2.67 3.46
C TYR A 82 -2.26 1.52 3.22
N ASN A 83 -2.50 0.71 2.19
CA ASN A 83 -1.63 -0.41 1.84
C ASN A 83 -0.23 0.04 1.45
N TYR A 84 -0.11 1.15 0.73
CA TYR A 84 1.17 1.76 0.37
C TYR A 84 1.99 2.10 1.61
N VAL A 85 1.41 2.86 2.54
CA VAL A 85 2.07 3.24 3.80
C VAL A 85 2.42 2.01 4.64
N ASN A 86 1.47 1.06 4.75
CA ASN A 86 1.70 -0.16 5.52
C ASN A 86 2.84 -1.01 4.92
N LYS A 87 2.91 -1.12 3.59
CA LYS A 87 4.01 -1.81 2.92
C LYS A 87 5.35 -1.13 3.23
N HIS A 88 5.41 0.20 3.20
CA HIS A 88 6.63 0.93 3.53
C HIS A 88 7.08 0.71 4.98
N LYS A 89 6.16 0.81 5.93
CA LYS A 89 6.40 0.50 7.35
C LYS A 89 6.88 -0.95 7.54
N MET A 90 6.24 -1.90 6.86
CA MET A 90 6.63 -3.30 6.90
C MET A 90 8.00 -3.56 6.27
N MET A 91 8.42 -2.80 5.25
CA MET A 91 9.78 -2.92 4.70
C MET A 91 10.83 -2.39 5.69
N MET A 92 10.55 -1.28 6.38
CA MET A 92 11.43 -0.79 7.45
C MET A 92 11.53 -1.79 8.61
N ILE A 93 10.42 -2.45 8.94
CA ILE A 93 10.40 -3.50 9.98
C ILE A 93 11.03 -4.79 9.47
N ARG A 94 10.82 -5.23 8.22
CA ARG A 94 11.40 -6.47 7.69
C ARG A 94 12.92 -6.40 7.52
N ALA A 95 13.47 -5.21 7.31
CA ALA A 95 14.91 -4.99 7.38
C ALA A 95 15.46 -5.14 8.80
N GLY A 96 14.57 -5.22 9.79
CA GLY A 96 14.87 -5.43 11.19
C GLY A 96 14.18 -6.66 11.76
N ASP A 97 14.91 -7.76 11.80
CA ASP A 97 14.67 -8.82 12.78
C ASP A 97 14.27 -8.27 14.17
N GLY A 98 13.74 -9.13 15.06
CA GLY A 98 13.45 -8.74 16.44
C GLY A 98 14.63 -7.99 17.10
N GLN A 99 15.87 -8.30 16.69
CA GLN A 99 17.09 -7.64 17.12
C GLN A 99 17.16 -6.14 16.78
N SER A 100 16.64 -5.71 15.63
CA SER A 100 16.62 -4.29 15.26
C SER A 100 15.62 -3.49 16.09
N LEU A 101 14.48 -4.09 16.44
CA LEU A 101 13.54 -3.49 17.40
C LEU A 101 14.19 -3.36 18.79
N LEU A 102 14.94 -4.38 19.22
CA LEU A 102 15.71 -4.33 20.46
C LEU A 102 16.78 -3.24 20.44
N ASN A 103 17.49 -3.07 19.32
CA ASN A 103 18.49 -2.00 19.17
C ASN A 103 17.85 -0.61 19.27
N HIS A 104 16.67 -0.42 18.66
CA HIS A 104 15.92 0.83 18.80
C HIS A 104 15.51 1.10 20.26
N PHE A 105 15.00 0.09 20.97
CA PHE A 105 14.64 0.24 22.39
C PHE A 105 15.84 0.56 23.29
N LYS A 106 17.02 0.00 23.00
CA LYS A 106 18.27 0.35 23.70
C LYS A 106 18.63 1.82 23.52
N VAL A 107 18.60 2.33 22.29
CA VAL A 107 18.88 3.75 22.00
C VAL A 107 17.86 4.64 22.72
N LYS A 108 16.58 4.30 22.62
CA LYS A 108 15.52 5.09 23.25
C LYS A 108 15.60 5.12 24.78
N ALA A 109 15.97 4.02 25.42
CA ALA A 109 16.22 3.97 26.86
C ALA A 109 17.44 4.82 27.29
N SER A 110 18.41 5.02 26.39
CA SER A 110 19.56 5.90 26.65
C SER A 110 19.25 7.39 26.50
N GLU A 111 18.29 7.74 25.62
CA GLU A 111 17.89 9.12 25.35
C GLU A 111 16.75 9.60 26.26
N GLU A 112 15.85 8.71 26.66
CA GLU A 112 14.65 9.02 27.44
C GLU A 112 14.68 8.29 28.81
N PRO A 113 14.99 8.98 29.93
CA PRO A 113 15.09 8.35 31.26
C PRO A 113 13.80 7.70 31.78
N MET A 114 12.66 8.03 31.17
CA MET A 114 11.33 7.50 31.50
C MET A 114 10.91 6.33 30.60
N PHE A 115 11.72 5.95 29.62
CA PHE A 115 11.44 4.85 28.71
C PHE A 115 11.97 3.53 29.27
N PHE A 116 11.05 2.59 29.55
CA PHE A 116 11.37 1.25 30.05
C PHE A 116 10.81 0.17 29.12
N TYR A 117 11.53 -0.92 28.93
CA TYR A 117 11.10 -2.06 28.10
C TYR A 117 11.56 -3.39 28.69
N THR A 118 10.81 -4.46 28.44
CA THR A 118 11.16 -5.83 28.82
C THR A 118 11.03 -6.74 27.61
N VAL A 119 11.86 -7.77 27.53
CA VAL A 119 11.91 -8.68 26.37
C VAL A 119 11.87 -10.10 26.91
N GLN A 120 10.91 -10.88 26.42
CA GLN A 120 10.85 -12.31 26.66
C GLN A 120 11.26 -13.01 25.37
N ILE A 121 12.28 -13.87 25.45
CA ILE A 121 12.74 -14.69 24.34
C ILE A 121 12.34 -16.12 24.67
N ASP A 122 11.60 -16.77 23.78
CA ASP A 122 11.23 -18.17 23.94
C ASP A 122 12.50 -19.04 23.79
N GLN A 123 12.64 -20.06 24.64
CA GLN A 123 13.86 -20.88 24.71
C GLN A 123 14.08 -21.82 23.52
N GLU A 124 13.24 -21.76 22.48
CA GLU A 124 13.41 -22.58 21.28
C GLU A 124 14.09 -21.77 20.17
N ASN A 125 15.42 -21.88 20.14
CA ASN A 125 16.25 -21.68 18.94
C ASN A 125 16.85 -23.01 18.53
#